data_AF-A0A914Z197-F1
#
_entry.id   AF-A0A914Z197-F1
#
_cell.length_a   1.000
_cell.length_b   1.000
_cell.length_c   1.000
_cell.angle_alpha   90.00
_cell.angle_beta   90.00
_cell.angle_gamma   90.00
#
_symmetry.space_group_name_H-M   'P 1'
#
loop_
_entity.id
_entity.type
_entity.pdbx_description
1 polymer ?
#
loop_
_entity_poly.entity_id
_entity_poly.type
_entity_poly.pdbx_seq_one_letter_code
_entity_poly.pdbx_strand_id
1 'polypeptide(L)'
;MWPYCSQPLYADGLPTIFNITILNGYGIGGEIIDEPIFESFENEFDSFLDVHIEYSRRIWPWSGYLAVFIKINSKASNFNGIISAQIRLKVKTADKIDETTFKFRIKIIPTPSKSQRILWDQYRQMRYPPGYFARDNLEQKNSPLDWNADHPHTNFKNLYENFRKNGYFIEISGHPLTCTNLSSYSTLFIVDPEEEFFPDELTEIQKAVKFDGLNLIIFADWFNSTLIKKIQFLDDNTGKLWFPETGGTNIPALNSLLNIFGFSFGDIILNGKFEFGDSVINFLSGSTLIKAPKNGRLGFAKLDDIVSFVFMVLQNGIS
;
A
#
# COMPACT_ATOMS: atom_id res chain seq x y z
N MET A 1 15.19 10.76 -7.23
CA MET A 1 13.73 10.88 -6.99
C MET A 1 13.29 9.65 -6.24
N TRP A 2 13.28 9.70 -4.91
CA TRP A 2 12.72 8.61 -4.09
C TRP A 2 11.19 8.66 -4.25
N PRO A 3 10.47 7.52 -4.27
CA PRO A 3 10.96 6.14 -4.16
C PRO A 3 11.42 5.54 -5.50
N TYR A 4 11.13 6.16 -6.64
CA TYR A 4 11.37 5.56 -7.97
C TYR A 4 12.83 5.20 -8.28
N CYS A 5 13.80 5.85 -7.63
CA CYS A 5 15.21 5.54 -7.80
C CYS A 5 15.76 4.49 -6.81
N SER A 6 14.98 4.01 -5.84
CA SER A 6 15.48 3.06 -4.82
C SER A 6 15.55 1.62 -5.32
N GLN A 7 14.83 1.27 -6.38
CA GLN A 7 14.95 -0.04 -7.03
C GLN A 7 14.91 0.05 -8.56
N PRO A 8 15.70 -0.77 -9.27
CA PRO A 8 15.59 -0.91 -10.71
C PRO A 8 14.32 -1.68 -11.10
N LEU A 9 13.89 -1.53 -12.34
CA LEU A 9 12.79 -2.29 -12.92
C LEU A 9 13.30 -3.60 -13.54
N TYR A 10 12.41 -4.56 -13.72
CA TYR A 10 12.71 -5.86 -14.32
C TYR A 10 11.44 -6.47 -14.92
N ALA A 11 11.62 -7.44 -15.81
CA ALA A 11 10.50 -8.11 -16.47
C ALA A 11 9.67 -8.95 -15.49
N ASP A 12 8.38 -9.09 -15.78
CA ASP A 12 7.38 -9.79 -14.95
C ASP A 12 7.13 -9.14 -13.57
N GLY A 13 7.65 -7.92 -13.36
CA GLY A 13 7.25 -7.06 -12.25
C GLY A 13 5.92 -6.34 -12.51
N LEU A 14 5.31 -5.85 -11.45
CA LEU A 14 4.17 -4.93 -11.47
C LEU A 14 4.58 -3.60 -12.14
N PRO A 15 3.64 -2.94 -12.84
CA PRO A 15 3.91 -1.63 -13.41
C PRO A 15 4.33 -0.61 -12.35
N THR A 16 5.37 0.16 -12.65
CA THR A 16 5.72 1.33 -11.84
C THR A 16 4.97 2.54 -12.35
N ILE A 17 4.30 3.24 -11.44
CA ILE A 17 3.44 4.37 -11.74
C ILE A 17 4.05 5.63 -11.14
N PHE A 18 4.26 6.66 -11.94
CA PHE A 18 4.59 7.99 -11.44
C PHE A 18 3.71 9.06 -12.08
N ASN A 19 3.28 9.99 -11.24
CA ASN A 19 2.43 11.10 -11.63
C ASN A 19 3.28 12.35 -11.80
N ILE A 20 3.05 13.06 -12.90
CA ILE A 20 3.67 14.33 -13.22
C ILE A 20 2.57 15.38 -13.22
N THR A 21 2.78 16.44 -12.45
CA THR A 21 1.94 17.63 -12.50
C THR A 21 2.38 18.51 -13.65
N ILE A 22 1.47 18.85 -14.54
CA ILE A 22 1.67 19.84 -15.59
C ILE A 22 1.24 21.18 -15.01
N LEU A 23 2.13 22.18 -15.02
CA LEU A 23 1.83 23.54 -14.62
C LEU A 23 1.74 24.43 -15.85
N ASN A 24 0.64 25.17 -15.98
CA ASN A 24 0.43 26.13 -17.05
C ASN A 24 0.75 27.54 -16.54
N GLY A 25 1.93 28.04 -16.92
CA GLY A 25 2.36 29.40 -16.61
C GLY A 25 1.77 30.48 -17.53
N TYR A 26 1.11 30.11 -18.64
CA TYR A 26 0.59 31.07 -19.62
C TYR A 26 -0.85 31.52 -19.33
N GLY A 27 -1.60 30.82 -18.49
CA GLY A 27 -2.98 31.18 -18.18
C GLY A 27 -3.68 30.19 -17.25
N ILE A 28 -4.92 30.53 -16.86
CA ILE A 28 -5.74 29.72 -15.93
C ILE A 28 -6.17 28.39 -16.57
N GLY A 29 -6.42 28.39 -17.89
CA GLY A 29 -6.88 27.22 -18.63
C GLY A 29 -5.93 26.84 -19.75
N GLY A 30 -5.82 25.54 -20.01
CA GLY A 30 -5.16 24.99 -21.19
C GLY A 30 -5.77 23.65 -21.61
N GLU A 31 -5.41 23.18 -22.79
CA GLU A 31 -5.84 21.87 -23.32
C GLU A 31 -4.64 21.10 -23.86
N ILE A 32 -4.56 19.81 -23.55
CA ILE A 32 -3.65 18.88 -24.19
C ILE A 32 -4.32 18.42 -25.49
N ILE A 33 -3.77 18.89 -26.63
CA ILE A 33 -4.43 18.79 -27.94
C ILE A 33 -4.19 17.45 -28.64
N ASP A 34 -3.03 16.82 -28.40
CA ASP A 34 -2.63 15.53 -28.97
C ASP A 34 -2.36 14.54 -27.83
N GLU A 35 -2.48 13.24 -28.12
CA GLU A 35 -2.04 12.20 -27.18
C GLU A 35 -0.53 12.36 -26.87
N PRO A 36 -0.11 12.28 -25.59
CA PRO A 36 1.30 12.31 -25.23
C PRO A 36 2.07 11.18 -25.92
N ILE A 37 3.21 11.53 -26.51
CA ILE A 37 4.03 10.59 -27.27
C ILE A 37 5.20 10.14 -26.41
N PHE A 38 5.30 8.84 -26.16
CA PHE A 38 6.46 8.21 -25.53
C PHE A 38 7.46 7.75 -26.59
N GLU A 39 8.75 8.06 -26.39
CA GLU A 39 9.85 7.63 -27.25
C GLU A 39 11.07 7.30 -26.40
N SER A 40 11.69 6.14 -26.61
CA SER A 40 13.06 5.93 -26.14
C SER A 40 14.05 6.68 -27.04
N PHE A 41 15.23 7.02 -26.52
CA PHE A 41 16.28 7.63 -27.34
C PHE A 41 16.94 6.64 -28.30
N GLU A 42 16.76 5.35 -28.07
CA GLU A 42 17.32 4.25 -28.84
C GLU A 42 16.19 3.29 -29.20
N ASN A 43 15.67 3.40 -30.43
CA ASN A 43 14.46 2.71 -30.89
C ASN A 43 14.45 1.18 -30.67
N GLU A 44 15.62 0.54 -30.53
CA GLU A 44 15.72 -0.89 -30.21
C GLU A 44 15.08 -1.25 -28.85
N PHE A 45 15.06 -0.29 -27.92
CA PHE A 45 14.52 -0.48 -26.57
C PHE A 45 13.04 -0.18 -26.43
N ASP A 46 12.37 0.36 -27.46
CA ASP A 46 10.91 0.57 -27.42
C ASP A 46 10.18 -0.76 -27.19
N SER A 47 10.70 -1.86 -27.73
CA SER A 47 10.13 -3.20 -27.55
C SER A 47 10.31 -3.79 -26.14
N PHE A 48 11.12 -3.15 -25.28
CA PHE A 48 11.38 -3.59 -23.91
C PHE A 48 10.43 -2.94 -22.90
N LEU A 49 9.71 -1.89 -23.30
CA LEU A 49 8.91 -1.06 -22.41
C LEU A 49 7.44 -1.08 -22.87
N ASP A 50 6.57 -1.61 -22.02
CA ASP A 50 5.13 -1.43 -22.16
C ASP A 50 4.74 -0.18 -21.37
N VAL A 51 4.55 0.93 -22.09
CA VAL A 51 4.22 2.25 -21.50
C VAL A 51 2.76 2.59 -21.76
N HIS A 52 2.02 2.85 -20.69
CA HIS A 52 0.66 3.39 -20.76
C HIS A 52 0.63 4.77 -20.10
N ILE A 53 -0.11 5.71 -20.71
CA ILE A 53 -0.16 7.09 -20.26
C ILE A 53 -1.63 7.51 -20.11
N GLU A 54 -1.99 7.91 -18.91
CA GLU A 54 -3.25 8.60 -18.64
C GLU A 54 -2.97 10.09 -18.39
N TYR A 55 -3.86 10.98 -18.83
CA TYR A 55 -3.64 12.41 -18.70
C TYR A 55 -4.93 13.21 -18.62
N SER A 56 -4.86 14.38 -17.99
CA SER A 56 -5.95 15.34 -18.02
C SER A 56 -5.98 16.06 -19.36
N ARG A 57 -7.04 15.85 -20.16
CA ARG A 57 -7.21 16.59 -21.42
C ARG A 57 -7.31 18.11 -21.21
N ARG A 58 -7.98 18.53 -20.13
CA ARG A 58 -8.07 19.94 -19.72
C ARG A 58 -7.13 20.22 -18.56
N ILE A 59 -6.41 21.32 -18.65
CA ILE A 59 -5.61 21.89 -17.57
C ILE A 59 -6.44 22.99 -16.93
N TRP A 60 -6.92 22.75 -15.71
CA TRP A 60 -7.75 23.70 -14.98
C TRP A 60 -7.85 23.35 -13.49
N PRO A 61 -7.66 24.31 -12.56
CA PRO A 61 -7.09 25.64 -12.78
C PRO A 61 -5.56 25.58 -12.73
N TRP A 62 -4.88 26.17 -13.72
CA TRP A 62 -3.41 26.22 -13.91
C TRP A 62 -2.65 24.89 -13.92
N SER A 63 -3.30 23.77 -13.62
CA SER A 63 -2.64 22.48 -13.46
C SER A 63 -3.43 21.35 -14.11
N GLY A 64 -2.67 20.35 -14.54
CA GLY A 64 -3.14 19.08 -15.08
C GLY A 64 -2.23 17.96 -14.60
N TYR A 65 -2.52 16.74 -15.02
CA TYR A 65 -1.72 15.58 -14.67
C TYR A 65 -1.38 14.73 -15.88
N LEU A 66 -0.27 13.99 -15.73
CA LEU A 66 0.17 12.91 -16.58
C LEU A 66 0.55 11.74 -15.66
N ALA A 67 -0.17 10.64 -15.72
CA ALA A 67 0.14 9.41 -15.01
C ALA A 67 0.80 8.44 -15.98
N VAL A 68 2.05 8.06 -15.71
CA VAL A 68 2.86 7.21 -16.57
C VAL A 68 3.04 5.86 -15.90
N PHE A 69 2.57 4.82 -16.58
CA PHE A 69 2.64 3.42 -16.16
C PHE A 69 3.71 2.74 -17.00
N ILE A 70 4.77 2.26 -16.36
CA ILE A 70 5.87 1.58 -17.05
C ILE A 70 5.95 0.13 -16.57
N LYS A 71 5.80 -0.81 -17.50
CA LYS A 71 6.05 -2.22 -17.28
C LYS A 71 7.17 -2.69 -18.20
N ILE A 72 8.04 -3.55 -17.68
CA ILE A 72 9.13 -4.13 -18.47
C ILE A 72 8.62 -5.40 -19.14
N ASN A 73 8.80 -5.47 -20.46
CA ASN A 73 8.38 -6.60 -21.26
C ASN A 73 9.28 -7.83 -21.00
N SER A 74 8.74 -9.04 -21.14
CA SER A 74 9.47 -10.30 -20.92
C SER A 74 10.68 -10.47 -21.84
N LYS A 75 10.71 -9.81 -23.01
CA LYS A 75 11.90 -9.73 -23.89
C LYS A 75 13.14 -9.16 -23.20
N ALA A 76 12.96 -8.29 -22.22
CA ALA A 76 14.03 -7.66 -21.46
C ALA A 76 14.38 -8.40 -20.15
N SER A 77 13.90 -9.64 -19.97
CA SER A 77 14.14 -10.44 -18.76
C SER A 77 15.62 -10.67 -18.40
N ASN A 78 16.50 -10.69 -19.41
CA ASN A 78 17.95 -10.82 -19.22
C ASN A 78 18.73 -9.51 -19.45
N PHE A 79 18.02 -8.41 -19.71
CA PHE A 79 18.65 -7.13 -20.00
C PHE A 79 19.18 -6.48 -18.73
N ASN A 80 20.36 -5.87 -18.82
CA ASN A 80 20.95 -5.09 -17.74
C ASN A 80 21.49 -3.78 -18.32
N GLY A 81 20.89 -2.66 -17.95
CA GLY A 81 21.24 -1.37 -18.53
C GLY A 81 20.37 -0.23 -18.07
N ILE A 82 20.55 0.92 -18.71
CA ILE A 82 19.76 2.12 -18.47
C ILE A 82 19.17 2.56 -19.82
N ILE A 83 17.85 2.64 -19.89
CA ILE A 83 17.16 3.21 -21.05
C ILE A 83 16.89 4.68 -20.75
N SER A 84 17.26 5.55 -21.68
CA SER A 84 16.87 6.97 -21.65
C SER A 84 15.66 7.17 -22.55
N ALA A 85 14.64 7.86 -22.04
CA ALA A 85 13.39 8.07 -22.74
C ALA A 85 12.84 9.46 -22.49
N GLN A 86 11.87 9.84 -23.31
CA GLN A 86 11.13 11.09 -23.17
C GLN A 86 9.64 10.90 -23.43
N ILE A 87 8.85 11.78 -22.83
CA ILE A 87 7.44 11.98 -23.18
C ILE A 87 7.30 13.40 -23.73
N ARG A 88 6.70 13.52 -24.91
CA ARG A 88 6.39 14.79 -25.56
C ARG A 88 4.90 15.05 -25.50
N LEU A 89 4.52 16.27 -25.13
CA LEU A 89 3.12 16.67 -25.07
C LEU A 89 2.96 18.11 -25.55
N LYS A 90 1.84 18.38 -26.23
CA LYS A 90 1.52 19.72 -26.73
C LYS A 90 0.37 20.31 -25.93
N VAL A 91 0.60 21.49 -25.36
CA VAL A 91 -0.39 22.23 -24.60
C VAL A 91 -0.79 23.47 -25.38
N LYS A 92 -2.09 23.64 -25.57
CA LYS A 92 -2.68 24.87 -26.08
C LYS A 92 -3.18 25.73 -24.93
N THR A 93 -2.72 26.98 -24.86
CA THR A 93 -3.23 28.01 -23.94
C THR A 93 -3.63 29.24 -24.75
N ALA A 94 -4.92 29.57 -24.73
CA ALA A 94 -5.51 30.55 -25.66
C ALA A 94 -5.10 30.22 -27.12
N ASP A 95 -4.41 31.13 -27.81
CA ASP A 95 -3.96 30.94 -29.19
C ASP A 95 -2.52 30.42 -29.31
N LYS A 96 -1.83 30.17 -28.19
CA LYS A 96 -0.46 29.67 -28.17
C LYS A 96 -0.45 28.15 -27.97
N ILE A 97 0.29 27.45 -28.82
CA ILE A 97 0.62 26.03 -28.65
C ILE A 97 2.09 25.94 -28.25
N ASP A 98 2.37 25.22 -27.17
CA ASP A 98 3.73 24.96 -26.68
C ASP A 98 3.95 23.45 -26.60
N GLU A 99 5.12 22.96 -27.01
CA GLU A 99 5.51 21.56 -26.88
C GLU A 99 6.47 21.44 -25.70
N THR A 100 6.12 20.60 -24.73
CA THR A 100 6.97 20.33 -23.57
C THR A 100 7.41 18.87 -23.58
N THR A 101 8.62 18.64 -23.07
CA THR A 101 9.24 17.32 -23.06
C THR A 101 9.69 16.97 -21.65
N PHE A 102 9.33 15.78 -21.21
CA PHE A 102 9.76 15.21 -19.94
C PHE A 102 10.74 14.07 -20.22
N LYS A 103 12.01 14.25 -19.81
CA LYS A 103 13.09 13.28 -20.03
C LYS A 103 13.40 12.52 -18.75
N PHE A 104 13.57 11.21 -18.85
CA PHE A 104 13.87 10.36 -17.71
C PHE A 104 14.73 9.15 -18.10
N ARG A 105 15.26 8.48 -17.09
CA ARG A 105 16.11 7.29 -17.23
C ARG A 105 15.56 6.15 -16.41
N ILE A 106 15.49 4.97 -17.01
CA ILE A 106 14.96 3.75 -16.41
C ILE A 106 16.12 2.77 -16.26
N LYS A 107 16.47 2.40 -15.04
CA LYS A 107 17.45 1.33 -14.79
C LYS A 107 16.72 -0.01 -14.83
N ILE A 108 17.14 -0.90 -15.71
CA ILE A 108 16.61 -2.27 -15.83
C ILE A 108 17.69 -3.26 -15.44
N ILE A 109 17.29 -4.30 -14.72
CA ILE A 109 18.13 -5.45 -14.38
C ILE A 109 17.46 -6.75 -14.85
N PRO A 110 18.21 -7.86 -14.90
CA PRO A 110 17.61 -9.17 -15.11
C PRO A 110 16.60 -9.48 -14.00
N THR A 111 15.54 -10.22 -14.34
CA THR A 111 14.48 -10.56 -13.40
C THR A 111 15.06 -11.24 -12.15
N PRO A 112 14.88 -10.66 -10.94
CA PRO A 112 15.37 -11.25 -9.72
C PRO A 112 14.75 -12.63 -9.48
N SER A 113 15.50 -13.49 -8.79
CA SER A 113 14.99 -14.80 -8.42
C SER A 113 13.78 -14.66 -7.48
N LYS A 114 12.90 -15.66 -7.49
CA LYS A 114 11.69 -15.70 -6.65
C LYS A 114 11.98 -15.41 -5.17
N SER A 115 13.07 -15.96 -4.63
CA SER A 115 13.48 -15.80 -3.22
C SER A 115 13.83 -14.37 -2.82
N GLN A 116 14.03 -13.48 -3.79
CA GLN A 116 14.32 -12.07 -3.57
C GLN A 116 13.08 -11.19 -3.73
N ARG A 117 11.94 -11.73 -4.17
CA ARG A 117 10.75 -10.95 -4.53
C ARG A 117 9.68 -11.03 -3.45
N ILE A 118 9.31 -9.86 -2.96
CA ILE A 118 8.31 -9.64 -1.93
C ILE A 118 7.15 -8.86 -2.53
N LEU A 119 5.94 -9.36 -2.36
CA LEU A 119 4.71 -8.65 -2.70
C LEU A 119 4.16 -7.99 -1.44
N TRP A 120 3.88 -6.70 -1.50
CA TRP A 120 3.19 -5.93 -0.48
C TRP A 120 1.76 -5.67 -0.95
N ASP A 121 0.78 -6.09 -0.15
CA ASP A 121 -0.62 -5.83 -0.43
C ASP A 121 -1.03 -4.43 0.03
N GLN A 122 -1.19 -3.51 -0.91
CA GLN A 122 -1.68 -2.15 -0.66
C GLN A 122 -3.17 -2.03 -1.00
N TYR A 123 -3.75 -3.01 -1.70
CA TYR A 123 -5.12 -2.95 -2.20
C TYR A 123 -6.15 -2.99 -1.05
N ARG A 124 -5.81 -3.66 0.04
CA ARG A 124 -6.69 -3.84 1.21
C ARG A 124 -6.54 -2.77 2.29
N GLN A 125 -5.67 -1.80 2.04
CA GLN A 125 -5.53 -0.62 2.88
C GLN A 125 -6.36 0.49 2.26
N MET A 126 -7.24 1.07 3.05
CA MET A 126 -8.17 2.11 2.63
C MET A 126 -7.41 3.38 2.31
N ARG A 127 -7.72 3.95 1.15
CA ARG A 127 -7.11 5.20 0.69
C ARG A 127 -7.92 6.36 1.22
N TYR A 128 -7.46 7.11 2.21
CA TYR A 128 -8.10 8.36 2.67
C TYR A 128 -8.53 9.26 1.49
N PRO A 129 -9.75 9.89 1.46
CA PRO A 129 -10.67 10.18 2.58
C PRO A 129 -12.07 9.50 2.60
N PRO A 130 -12.29 8.26 2.15
CA PRO A 130 -13.65 7.73 1.91
C PRO A 130 -14.44 7.48 3.20
N GLY A 131 -13.80 7.42 4.37
CA GLY A 131 -14.46 7.10 5.65
C GLY A 131 -13.69 7.58 6.88
N TYR A 132 -14.29 7.37 8.05
CA TYR A 132 -13.63 7.58 9.35
C TYR A 132 -12.89 6.31 9.76
N PHE A 133 -11.59 6.44 9.99
CA PHE A 133 -10.73 5.41 10.56
C PHE A 133 -10.12 5.95 11.84
N ALA A 134 -10.28 5.19 12.91
CA ALA A 134 -9.71 5.54 14.20
C ALA A 134 -8.21 5.30 14.20
N ARG A 135 -7.48 6.01 15.06
CA ARG A 135 -6.04 5.82 15.26
C ARG A 135 -5.70 4.39 15.66
N ASP A 136 -4.53 3.94 15.21
CA ASP A 136 -3.90 2.70 15.69
C ASP A 136 -3.66 2.78 17.21
N ASN A 137 -3.17 3.93 17.68
CA ASN A 137 -2.97 4.18 19.12
C ASN A 137 -4.21 4.81 19.77
N LEU A 138 -4.99 3.98 20.46
CA LEU A 138 -6.20 4.38 21.19
C LEU A 138 -5.96 5.30 22.39
N GLU A 139 -4.72 5.47 22.87
CA GLU A 139 -4.41 6.45 23.93
C GLU A 139 -4.36 7.90 23.42
N GLN A 140 -4.19 8.09 22.11
CA GLN A 140 -4.05 9.41 21.50
C GLN A 140 -5.42 10.06 21.25
N LYS A 141 -5.73 11.14 21.98
CA LYS A 141 -7.05 11.80 21.94
C LYS A 141 -7.13 13.08 21.09
N ASN A 142 -6.01 13.61 20.62
CA ASN A 142 -5.95 14.94 20.02
C ASN A 142 -6.49 15.02 18.58
N SER A 143 -6.66 13.89 17.90
CA SER A 143 -7.25 13.80 16.56
C SER A 143 -7.87 12.42 16.39
N PRO A 144 -9.15 12.33 16.01
CA PRO A 144 -9.81 11.03 15.88
C PRO A 144 -9.32 10.25 14.66
N LEU A 145 -8.90 10.94 13.59
CA LEU A 145 -8.58 10.32 12.30
C LEU A 145 -7.16 9.79 12.26
N ASP A 146 -7.00 8.56 11.76
CA ASP A 146 -5.73 8.18 11.15
C ASP A 146 -5.61 8.77 9.74
N TRP A 147 -4.41 9.28 9.48
CA TRP A 147 -4.01 10.10 8.34
C TRP A 147 -2.72 9.56 7.71
N ASN A 148 -2.06 8.61 8.39
CA ASN A 148 -0.83 8.00 7.92
C ASN A 148 -1.20 6.71 7.19
N ALA A 149 -1.05 6.70 5.87
CA ALA A 149 -1.20 5.45 5.11
C ALA A 149 -0.08 4.46 5.45
N ASP A 150 -0.43 3.18 5.57
CA ASP A 150 0.45 2.05 5.86
C ASP A 150 1.29 1.59 4.66
N HIS A 151 2.09 2.50 4.10
CA HIS A 151 2.81 2.27 2.87
C HIS A 151 4.31 2.01 3.12
N PRO A 152 4.98 1.12 2.34
CA PRO A 152 6.44 0.91 2.36
C PRO A 152 7.28 2.16 2.16
N HIS A 153 6.65 3.25 1.70
CA HIS A 153 7.31 4.50 1.39
C HIS A 153 7.04 5.55 2.49
N THR A 154 6.02 5.40 3.33
CA THR A 154 5.71 6.34 4.42
C THR A 154 6.20 5.80 5.75
N ASN A 155 5.33 5.23 6.56
CA ASN A 155 5.60 4.70 7.90
C ASN A 155 6.51 3.46 7.87
N PHE A 156 6.43 2.64 6.82
CA PHE A 156 7.28 1.45 6.66
C PHE A 156 8.58 1.71 5.88
N LYS A 157 8.98 2.97 5.69
CA LYS A 157 10.20 3.34 4.96
C LYS A 157 11.46 2.65 5.49
N ASN A 158 11.63 2.60 6.81
CA ASN A 158 12.81 1.97 7.43
C ASN A 158 12.85 0.45 7.14
N LEU A 159 11.69 -0.20 7.18
CA LEU A 159 11.55 -1.62 6.85
C LEU A 159 11.89 -1.86 5.36
N TYR A 160 11.33 -1.05 4.47
CA TYR A 160 11.64 -1.07 3.05
C TYR A 160 13.14 -0.92 2.79
N GLU A 161 13.78 0.09 3.38
CA GLU A 161 15.22 0.33 3.19
C GLU A 161 16.06 -0.85 3.68
N ASN A 162 15.68 -1.49 4.79
CA ASN A 162 16.36 -2.68 5.28
C ASN A 162 16.25 -3.86 4.31
N PHE A 163 15.06 -4.13 3.77
CA PHE A 163 14.87 -5.15 2.75
C PHE A 163 15.69 -4.86 1.49
N ARG A 164 15.69 -3.62 1.02
CA ARG A 164 16.48 -3.20 -0.14
C ARG A 164 17.97 -3.39 0.08
N LYS A 165 18.50 -3.05 1.27
CA LYS A 165 19.92 -3.27 1.64
C LYS A 165 20.30 -4.75 1.65
N ASN A 166 19.37 -5.63 1.99
CA ASN A 166 19.55 -7.08 2.00
C ASN A 166 19.29 -7.75 0.63
N GLY A 167 19.05 -6.97 -0.43
CA GLY A 167 18.91 -7.50 -1.79
C GLY A 167 17.51 -7.99 -2.16
N TYR A 168 16.48 -7.68 -1.35
CA TYR A 168 15.09 -7.97 -1.67
C TYR A 168 14.48 -6.88 -2.56
N PHE A 169 13.50 -7.28 -3.37
CA PHE A 169 12.68 -6.44 -4.23
C PHE A 169 11.25 -6.44 -3.75
N ILE A 170 10.71 -5.25 -3.51
CA ILE A 170 9.37 -5.07 -2.96
C ILE A 170 8.51 -4.47 -4.05
N GLU A 171 7.46 -5.18 -4.41
CA GLU A 171 6.43 -4.77 -5.36
C GLU A 171 5.15 -4.50 -4.59
N ILE A 172 4.42 -3.45 -4.98
CA ILE A 172 3.27 -2.96 -4.23
C ILE A 172 2.03 -3.20 -5.07
N SER A 173 1.15 -4.10 -4.62
CA SER A 173 -0.09 -4.43 -5.32
C SER A 173 -1.17 -3.42 -4.96
N GLY A 174 -1.57 -2.60 -5.93
CA GLY A 174 -2.70 -1.68 -5.81
C GLY A 174 -4.02 -2.24 -6.35
N HIS A 175 -4.10 -3.55 -6.59
CA HIS A 175 -5.24 -4.26 -7.21
C HIS A 175 -5.46 -5.62 -6.52
N PRO A 176 -6.61 -6.28 -6.78
CA PRO A 176 -6.88 -7.62 -6.28
C PRO A 176 -5.74 -8.60 -6.57
N LEU A 177 -5.50 -9.53 -5.65
CA LEU A 177 -4.42 -10.51 -5.76
C LEU A 177 -4.64 -11.50 -6.91
N THR A 178 -5.88 -11.67 -7.39
CA THR A 178 -6.20 -12.42 -8.60
C THR A 178 -5.59 -11.82 -9.87
N CYS A 179 -5.28 -10.52 -9.88
CA CYS A 179 -4.61 -9.85 -11.00
C CYS A 179 -3.08 -10.01 -10.97
N THR A 180 -2.53 -10.62 -9.92
CA THR A 180 -1.08 -10.77 -9.72
C THR A 180 -0.69 -12.23 -9.70
N ASN A 181 0.37 -12.60 -10.43
CA ASN A 181 0.89 -13.96 -10.37
C ASN A 181 1.68 -14.18 -9.07
N LEU A 182 1.03 -14.73 -8.04
CA LEU A 182 1.64 -14.99 -6.73
C LEU A 182 2.81 -15.98 -6.80
N SER A 183 2.85 -16.87 -7.80
CA SER A 183 3.94 -17.85 -7.95
C SER A 183 5.32 -17.20 -8.20
N SER A 184 5.34 -15.96 -8.68
CA SER A 184 6.54 -15.15 -8.92
C SER A 184 7.21 -14.63 -7.65
N TYR A 185 6.53 -14.70 -6.50
CA TYR A 185 6.97 -14.10 -5.24
C TYR A 185 7.27 -15.16 -4.19
N SER A 186 8.31 -14.94 -3.38
CA SER A 186 8.58 -15.81 -2.23
C SER A 186 7.75 -15.44 -1.02
N THR A 187 7.32 -14.18 -0.92
CA THR A 187 6.67 -13.66 0.28
C THR A 187 5.55 -12.69 -0.09
N LEU A 188 4.40 -12.83 0.57
CA LEU A 188 3.28 -11.89 0.55
C LEU A 188 3.14 -11.25 1.93
N PHE A 189 3.26 -9.93 1.98
CA PHE A 189 2.94 -9.12 3.15
C PHE A 189 1.50 -8.61 3.04
N ILE A 190 0.72 -8.86 4.09
CA ILE A 190 -0.59 -8.26 4.32
C ILE A 190 -0.45 -7.47 5.62
N VAL A 191 -0.54 -6.15 5.52
CA VAL A 191 -0.33 -5.24 6.65
C VAL A 191 -1.58 -4.43 6.84
N ASP A 192 -2.15 -4.50 8.03
CA ASP A 192 -3.36 -3.79 8.42
C ASP A 192 -4.49 -3.80 7.36
N PRO A 193 -5.03 -4.99 7.02
CA PRO A 193 -6.09 -5.07 6.02
C PRO A 193 -7.42 -4.56 6.60
N GLU A 194 -7.94 -3.49 6.04
CA GLU A 194 -9.22 -2.88 6.41
C GLU A 194 -10.39 -3.39 5.53
N GLU A 195 -10.07 -3.96 4.37
CA GLU A 195 -11.02 -4.48 3.38
C GLU A 195 -11.20 -6.01 3.41
N GLU A 196 -12.31 -6.47 2.81
CA GLU A 196 -12.63 -7.88 2.70
C GLU A 196 -11.80 -8.63 1.66
N PHE A 197 -11.68 -9.96 1.83
CA PHE A 197 -11.04 -10.84 0.83
C PHE A 197 -12.10 -11.51 -0.03
N PHE A 198 -11.95 -11.41 -1.35
CA PHE A 198 -12.84 -12.14 -2.25
C PHE A 198 -12.58 -13.66 -2.19
N PRO A 199 -13.60 -14.52 -2.37
CA PRO A 199 -13.44 -15.97 -2.32
C PRO A 199 -12.37 -16.51 -3.29
N ASP A 200 -12.25 -15.91 -4.47
CA ASP A 200 -11.24 -16.27 -5.47
C ASP A 200 -9.82 -15.93 -4.98
N GLU A 201 -9.65 -14.80 -4.31
CA GLU A 201 -8.36 -14.41 -3.73
C GLU A 201 -7.94 -15.36 -2.60
N LEU A 202 -8.88 -15.74 -1.74
CA LEU A 202 -8.64 -16.73 -0.69
C LEU A 202 -8.15 -18.06 -1.27
N THR A 203 -8.75 -18.47 -2.39
CA THR A 203 -8.38 -19.70 -3.10
C THR A 203 -6.99 -19.60 -3.71
N GLU A 204 -6.65 -18.48 -4.35
CA GLU A 204 -5.34 -18.26 -4.95
C GLU A 204 -4.23 -18.14 -3.89
N ILE A 205 -4.47 -17.44 -2.77
CA ILE A 205 -3.51 -17.40 -1.65
C ILE A 205 -3.31 -18.81 -1.08
N GLN A 206 -4.39 -19.57 -0.88
CA GLN A 206 -4.28 -20.93 -0.37
C GLN A 206 -3.44 -21.82 -1.29
N LYS A 207 -3.64 -21.73 -2.60
CA LYS A 207 -2.84 -22.47 -3.60
C LYS A 207 -1.38 -22.04 -3.56
N ALA A 208 -1.11 -20.74 -3.57
CA ALA A 208 0.25 -20.20 -3.58
C ALA A 208 1.04 -20.62 -2.33
N VAL A 209 0.42 -20.60 -1.14
CA VAL A 209 1.06 -21.05 0.10
C VAL A 209 1.31 -22.57 0.09
N LYS A 210 0.34 -23.37 -0.36
CA LYS A 210 0.45 -24.84 -0.30
C LYS A 210 1.34 -25.45 -1.38
N PHE A 211 1.29 -24.91 -2.59
CA PHE A 211 1.91 -25.54 -3.77
C PHE A 211 3.09 -24.74 -4.32
N ASP A 212 3.04 -23.41 -4.24
CA ASP A 212 4.10 -22.57 -4.80
C ASP A 212 5.16 -22.17 -3.75
N GLY A 213 4.96 -22.50 -2.47
CA GLY A 213 5.89 -22.15 -1.40
C GLY A 213 5.93 -20.66 -1.08
N LEU A 214 4.80 -19.96 -1.25
CA LEU A 214 4.64 -18.56 -0.83
C LEU A 214 4.64 -18.48 0.70
N ASN A 215 5.49 -17.61 1.26
CA ASN A 215 5.47 -17.27 2.68
C ASN A 215 4.48 -16.14 2.92
N LEU A 216 3.48 -16.37 3.78
CA LEU A 216 2.50 -15.36 4.14
C LEU A 216 2.89 -14.70 5.46
N ILE A 217 3.09 -13.38 5.45
CA ILE A 217 3.39 -12.58 6.64
C ILE A 217 2.25 -11.59 6.83
N ILE A 218 1.62 -11.64 8.00
CA ILE A 218 0.43 -10.86 8.33
C ILE A 218 0.72 -9.99 9.55
N PHE A 219 0.43 -8.71 9.43
CA PHE A 219 0.37 -7.77 10.54
C PHE A 219 -1.07 -7.29 10.67
N ALA A 220 -1.60 -7.37 11.88
CA ALA A 220 -2.96 -6.95 12.20
C ALA A 220 -2.91 -6.06 13.44
N ASP A 221 -3.78 -5.07 13.45
CA ASP A 221 -3.99 -4.13 14.52
C ASP A 221 -5.24 -4.49 15.34
N TRP A 222 -5.68 -3.58 16.19
CA TRP A 222 -6.76 -3.75 17.13
C TRP A 222 -8.12 -3.81 16.43
N PHE A 223 -9.02 -4.58 17.01
CA PHE A 223 -10.42 -4.63 16.61
C PHE A 223 -11.28 -4.92 17.82
N ASN A 224 -12.33 -4.14 18.04
CA ASN A 224 -13.35 -4.45 19.03
C ASN A 224 -14.70 -3.87 18.64
N SER A 225 -15.67 -4.76 18.40
CA SER A 225 -17.00 -4.37 17.91
C SER A 225 -17.77 -3.44 18.85
N THR A 226 -17.49 -3.47 20.16
CA THR A 226 -18.13 -2.60 21.14
C THR A 226 -17.44 -1.24 21.24
N LEU A 227 -16.10 -1.22 21.18
CA LEU A 227 -15.33 0.03 21.22
C LEU A 227 -15.57 0.89 19.98
N ILE A 228 -15.60 0.27 18.79
CA ILE A 228 -15.86 0.96 17.51
C ILE A 228 -17.14 1.81 17.58
N LYS A 229 -18.20 1.29 18.20
CA LYS A 229 -19.47 2.02 18.38
C LYS A 229 -19.38 3.20 19.35
N LYS A 230 -18.36 3.23 20.22
CA LYS A 230 -18.18 4.26 21.26
C LYS A 230 -17.28 5.40 20.84
N ILE A 231 -16.35 5.17 19.92
CA ILE A 231 -15.39 6.19 19.44
C ILE A 231 -15.95 7.03 18.28
N GLN A 232 -17.27 7.07 18.13
CA GLN A 232 -17.96 7.98 17.22
C GLN A 232 -17.69 9.44 17.59
N PHE A 233 -17.63 10.33 16.61
CA PHE A 233 -17.55 11.77 16.86
C PHE A 233 -18.54 12.54 15.98
N LEU A 234 -18.95 13.71 16.46
CA LEU A 234 -19.75 14.64 15.69
C LEU A 234 -18.79 15.56 14.93
N ASP A 235 -18.88 15.57 13.61
CA ASP A 235 -18.12 16.50 12.78
C ASP A 235 -18.81 17.86 12.80
N ASP A 236 -18.18 18.84 13.46
CA ASP A 236 -18.69 20.20 13.60
C ASP A 236 -18.93 20.90 12.25
N ASN A 237 -18.23 20.52 11.19
CA ASN A 237 -18.38 21.14 9.87
C ASN A 237 -19.62 20.62 9.13
N THR A 238 -19.94 19.33 9.27
CA THR A 238 -21.06 18.69 8.54
C THR A 238 -22.29 18.45 9.42
N GLY A 239 -22.16 18.55 10.74
CA GLY A 239 -23.19 18.19 11.71
C GLY A 239 -23.53 16.69 11.69
N LYS A 240 -22.69 15.86 11.07
CA LYS A 240 -22.92 14.41 10.96
C LYS A 240 -22.14 13.66 12.01
N LEU A 241 -22.75 12.60 12.52
CA LEU A 241 -22.05 11.63 13.34
C LEU A 241 -21.26 10.70 12.43
N TRP A 242 -19.96 10.58 12.69
CA TRP A 242 -19.07 9.66 11.98
C TRP A 242 -18.84 8.43 12.86
N PHE A 243 -19.00 7.27 12.25
CA PHE A 243 -18.71 5.97 12.83
C PHE A 243 -17.46 5.40 12.15
N PRO A 244 -16.54 4.77 12.90
CA PRO A 244 -15.43 4.07 12.26
C PRO A 244 -15.97 2.91 11.42
N GLU A 245 -15.45 2.75 10.20
CA GLU A 245 -15.81 1.64 9.31
C GLU A 245 -15.31 0.28 9.87
N THR A 246 -14.13 0.27 10.48
CA THR A 246 -13.54 -0.88 11.15
C THR A 246 -12.71 -0.44 12.38
N GLY A 247 -12.01 -1.36 13.04
CA GLY A 247 -10.96 -1.04 14.00
C GLY A 247 -9.73 -0.44 13.32
N GLY A 248 -8.52 -0.74 13.79
CA GLY A 248 -7.34 -0.60 12.94
C GLY A 248 -7.45 -1.61 11.78
N THR A 249 -7.52 -2.90 12.12
CA THR A 249 -7.70 -3.98 11.12
C THR A 249 -9.13 -4.51 11.08
N ASN A 250 -9.60 -4.89 9.89
CA ASN A 250 -10.81 -5.72 9.72
C ASN A 250 -10.54 -7.19 10.09
N ILE A 251 -10.44 -7.46 11.39
CA ILE A 251 -10.19 -8.80 11.93
C ILE A 251 -11.22 -9.85 11.48
N PRO A 252 -12.54 -9.57 11.40
CA PRO A 252 -13.50 -10.53 10.85
C PRO A 252 -13.17 -10.99 9.42
N ALA A 253 -12.83 -10.05 8.53
CA ALA A 253 -12.41 -10.37 7.17
C ALA A 253 -11.09 -11.13 7.15
N LEU A 254 -10.08 -10.66 7.90
CA LEU A 254 -8.78 -11.31 8.00
C LEU A 254 -8.89 -12.74 8.55
N ASN A 255 -9.80 -12.99 9.51
CA ASN A 255 -10.05 -14.32 10.04
C ASN A 255 -10.61 -15.27 8.97
N SER A 256 -11.29 -14.78 7.93
CA SER A 256 -11.72 -15.62 6.80
C SER A 256 -10.52 -16.22 6.06
N LEU A 257 -9.44 -15.45 5.90
CA LEU A 257 -8.15 -15.95 5.38
C LEU A 257 -7.43 -16.84 6.39
N LEU A 258 -7.26 -16.40 7.64
CA LEU A 258 -6.48 -17.09 8.65
C LEU A 258 -7.05 -18.46 9.02
N ASN A 259 -8.37 -18.60 9.02
CA ASN A 259 -9.03 -19.87 9.34
C ASN A 259 -8.65 -20.99 8.37
N ILE A 260 -8.31 -20.67 7.11
CA ILE A 260 -7.80 -21.62 6.11
C ILE A 260 -6.52 -22.31 6.61
N PHE A 261 -5.71 -21.59 7.39
CA PHE A 261 -4.45 -22.05 7.95
C PHE A 261 -4.53 -22.42 9.44
N GLY A 262 -5.74 -22.37 10.03
CA GLY A 262 -5.99 -22.73 11.42
C GLY A 262 -5.62 -21.64 12.44
N PHE A 263 -5.45 -20.40 12.01
CA PHE A 263 -5.24 -19.24 12.90
C PHE A 263 -6.53 -18.42 13.06
N SER A 264 -6.63 -17.65 14.13
CA SER A 264 -7.66 -16.62 14.29
C SER A 264 -7.23 -15.58 15.32
N PHE A 265 -7.47 -14.31 15.03
CA PHE A 265 -7.42 -13.22 15.98
C PHE A 265 -8.76 -13.09 16.73
N GLY A 266 -8.69 -12.60 17.97
CA GLY A 266 -9.83 -12.20 18.79
C GLY A 266 -10.03 -10.69 18.79
N ASP A 267 -10.84 -10.20 19.74
CA ASP A 267 -11.27 -8.81 19.86
C ASP A 267 -10.80 -8.12 21.16
N ILE A 268 -9.92 -8.78 21.93
CA ILE A 268 -9.25 -8.19 23.09
C ILE A 268 -8.12 -7.31 22.58
N ILE A 269 -8.11 -6.05 23.04
CA ILE A 269 -7.09 -5.07 22.69
C ILE A 269 -6.07 -4.98 23.82
N LEU A 270 -4.82 -5.27 23.51
CA LEU A 270 -3.71 -5.19 24.44
C LEU A 270 -2.83 -3.98 24.13
N ASN A 271 -2.22 -3.40 25.16
CA ASN A 271 -1.19 -2.38 25.07
C ASN A 271 -0.09 -2.70 26.09
N GLY A 272 1.15 -2.39 25.77
CA GLY A 272 2.23 -2.41 26.76
C GLY A 272 3.60 -2.36 26.11
N LYS A 273 4.60 -2.77 26.88
CA LYS A 273 5.98 -2.89 26.39
C LYS A 273 6.46 -4.30 26.63
N PHE A 274 7.21 -4.84 25.68
CA PHE A 274 7.86 -6.13 25.83
C PHE A 274 9.26 -6.11 25.24
N GLU A 275 10.11 -6.99 25.77
CA GLU A 275 11.48 -7.15 25.29
C GLU A 275 11.53 -8.26 24.22
N PHE A 276 12.21 -7.98 23.12
CA PHE A 276 12.48 -8.94 22.07
C PHE A 276 13.94 -8.82 21.63
N GLY A 277 14.76 -9.81 22.02
CA GLY A 277 16.22 -9.70 21.91
C GLY A 277 16.72 -8.52 22.74
N ASP A 278 17.49 -7.62 22.12
CA ASP A 278 18.05 -6.42 22.77
C ASP A 278 17.14 -5.19 22.62
N SER A 279 15.94 -5.34 22.07
CA SER A 279 15.03 -4.23 21.78
C SER A 279 13.81 -4.25 22.70
N VAL A 280 13.46 -3.07 23.24
CA VAL A 280 12.19 -2.84 23.91
C VAL A 280 11.18 -2.36 22.86
N ILE A 281 10.12 -3.13 22.64
CA ILE A 281 9.07 -2.84 21.69
C ILE A 281 7.88 -2.25 22.45
N ASN A 282 7.38 -1.11 21.97
CA ASN A 282 6.12 -0.53 22.44
C ASN A 282 4.98 -1.07 21.57
N PHE A 283 4.03 -1.76 22.19
CA PHE A 283 2.83 -2.30 21.55
C PHE A 283 1.66 -1.34 21.85
N LEU A 284 1.32 -0.48 20.90
CA LEU A 284 0.51 0.73 21.14
C LEU A 284 -1.01 0.51 21.08
N SER A 285 -1.44 -0.62 20.53
CA SER A 285 -2.73 -1.30 20.66
C SER A 285 -2.67 -2.49 19.70
N GLY A 286 -3.42 -3.56 19.94
CA GLY A 286 -3.47 -4.64 18.96
C GLY A 286 -4.27 -5.85 19.42
N SER A 287 -4.74 -6.63 18.46
CA SER A 287 -5.58 -7.81 18.67
C SER A 287 -4.76 -9.02 19.14
N THR A 288 -5.42 -9.94 19.87
CA THR A 288 -4.79 -11.18 20.38
C THR A 288 -5.00 -12.36 19.45
N LEU A 289 -4.01 -13.26 19.37
CA LEU A 289 -4.17 -14.54 18.69
C LEU A 289 -4.89 -15.54 19.61
N ILE A 290 -6.10 -15.96 19.22
CA ILE A 290 -6.95 -16.87 20.03
C ILE A 290 -6.91 -18.32 19.55
N LYS A 291 -6.48 -18.54 18.31
CA LYS A 291 -6.40 -19.88 17.71
C LYS A 291 -5.14 -20.00 16.87
N ALA A 292 -4.48 -21.14 17.01
CA ALA A 292 -3.33 -21.52 16.21
C ALA A 292 -3.35 -23.03 15.91
N PRO A 293 -2.75 -23.48 14.80
CA PRO A 293 -2.64 -24.90 14.48
C PRO A 293 -1.76 -25.61 15.51
N LYS A 294 -2.00 -26.91 15.75
CA LYS A 294 -1.30 -27.71 16.77
C LYS A 294 0.22 -27.71 16.64
N ASN A 295 0.73 -27.58 15.42
CA ASN A 295 2.17 -27.58 15.12
C ASN A 295 2.74 -26.16 14.99
N GLY A 296 1.94 -25.12 15.25
CA GLY A 296 2.37 -23.73 15.24
C GLY A 296 3.28 -23.43 16.43
N ARG A 297 4.23 -22.51 16.23
CA ARG A 297 5.02 -21.95 17.32
C ARG A 297 4.39 -20.63 17.75
N LEU A 298 4.20 -20.48 19.06
CA LEU A 298 3.59 -19.29 19.65
C LEU A 298 4.64 -18.53 20.48
N GLY A 299 4.69 -17.21 20.26
CA GLY A 299 5.37 -16.27 21.14
C GLY A 299 4.37 -15.61 22.07
N PHE A 300 4.76 -15.35 23.30
CA PHE A 300 3.91 -14.71 24.31
C PHE A 300 4.62 -13.49 24.88
N ALA A 301 3.87 -12.41 25.08
CA ALA A 301 4.29 -11.22 25.80
C ALA A 301 3.20 -10.86 26.82
N LYS A 302 3.61 -10.34 27.98
CA LYS A 302 2.66 -9.86 28.99
C LYS A 302 2.35 -8.39 28.69
N LEU A 303 1.08 -8.13 28.41
CA LEU A 303 0.55 -6.81 28.06
C LEU A 303 -0.74 -6.55 28.86
N ASP A 304 -1.18 -5.31 28.89
CA ASP A 304 -2.35 -4.86 29.63
C ASP A 304 -3.58 -4.77 28.69
N ASP A 305 -4.72 -5.29 29.16
CA ASP A 305 -6.00 -5.13 28.45
C ASP A 305 -6.56 -3.72 28.68
N ILE A 306 -6.61 -2.94 27.60
CA ILE A 306 -7.05 -1.55 27.65
C ILE A 306 -8.55 -1.39 27.46
N VAL A 307 -9.27 -2.42 26.98
CA VAL A 307 -10.71 -2.35 26.81
C VAL A 307 -11.38 -2.17 28.18
N SER A 308 -10.95 -2.96 29.16
CA SER A 308 -11.37 -2.87 30.56
C SER A 308 -11.16 -1.47 31.17
N PHE A 309 -10.08 -0.77 30.78
CA PHE A 309 -9.76 0.58 31.27
C PHE A 309 -10.52 1.69 30.52
N VAL A 310 -10.68 1.58 29.20
CA VAL A 310 -11.44 2.53 28.37
C VAL A 310 -12.92 2.53 28.76
N PHE A 311 -13.49 1.37 29.09
CA PHE A 311 -14.85 1.28 29.63
C PHE A 311 -15.03 2.09 30.93
N MET A 312 -14.00 2.14 31.78
CA MET A 312 -14.02 2.86 33.06
C MET A 312 -13.83 4.37 32.88
N VAL A 313 -13.02 4.81 31.91
CA VAL A 313 -12.79 6.24 31.62
C VAL A 313 -13.97 6.89 30.87
N LEU A 314 -14.58 6.20 29.90
CA LEU A 314 -15.75 6.72 29.18
C LEU A 314 -16.99 6.84 30.07
N GLN A 315 -17.14 5.99 31.09
CA GLN A 315 -18.20 6.14 32.09
C GLN A 315 -18.00 7.35 33.01
N ASN A 316 -16.74 7.72 33.29
CA ASN A 316 -16.41 8.84 34.18
C ASN A 316 -16.25 10.19 33.46
N GLY A 317 -16.33 10.22 32.12
CA GLY A 317 -16.19 11.41 31.29
C GLY A 317 -17.51 12.08 30.87
N ILE A 318 -18.65 11.57 31.35
CA ILE A 318 -19.95 12.25 31.24
C ILE A 318 -20.25 12.85 32.61
N SER A 319 -19.73 14.04 32.87
CA SER A 319 -20.19 14.94 33.93
C SER A 319 -20.22 16.36 33.40
#